data_AF-A0AA35IPZ0-F1
#
_entry.id   AF-A0AA35IPZ0-F1
#
_cell.length_a   1.000
_cell.length_b   1.000
_cell.length_c   1.000
_cell.angle_alpha   90.00
_cell.angle_beta   90.00
_cell.angle_gamma   90.00
#
_symmetry.space_group_name_H-M   'P 1'
#
loop_
_entity.id
_entity.type
_entity.pdbx_description
1 polymer ?
#
loop_
_entity_poly.entity_id
_entity_poly.type
_entity_poly.pdbx_seq_one_letter_code
_entity_poly.pdbx_strand_id
1 'polypeptide(L)'
;MSIWKEAKDANGRVYYYNSLTKKSTWEKPKELVSEEEQLLRENGWRAAKTKEGKVYYYNPATRETSWTIPVFEKKVQTTAKKESDTTASAKANENIAVRERKDLRQTTKQEGIQYANNSQLLNVKRRTKEEAEKEFITMLKDNQVDSTWSFSRIISELGTKDPRYWMVDDDPLWKKEMFEKYLSNRSADQLLKEHNETSKFKEAFIKMLQENSHIKYYTRWSTAKRLIADEPIYKHSVVNEKTKKQTFQDYINTLADAEKESKKKLKTQALNELREYLSGILTASPSEPFITWQQLLNHYVFGKSKRYMANRHFKSLTHEDVLIEYLKIVKSIESELENKLNNLRLHNYTRDRIARDNFKSLLKEIPIQIKANSKWSHIYPCIKSDPRFLHMLGRNGSSCLDLFLDNVDEQRMYIFAQRSIAQQTLIDQNFEWNDIDSDEVIKKSIENVLANDSKFNKVDKEDLSLITDGIIKQRNERIQQKLQNERMILEQKKRYFWLLLQRKYTKAGKPKPSTWDLASKELSESLEYKALDDDDSIRRQIFDDFKPESSAPTTESTTAGLPLTAKKRQLSPALELDY
;
A
#
# COMPACT_ATOMS: atom_id res chain seq x y z
N MET A 1 -14.73 -15.18 -12.49
CA MET A 1 -13.54 -14.81 -11.69
C MET A 1 -12.64 -13.95 -12.56
N SER A 2 -12.22 -12.78 -12.07
CA SER A 2 -11.47 -11.80 -12.86
C SER A 2 -10.08 -12.33 -13.24
N ILE A 3 -9.73 -12.24 -14.53
CA ILE A 3 -8.53 -12.82 -15.16
C ILE A 3 -7.25 -12.07 -14.74
N TRP A 4 -7.40 -10.82 -14.30
CA TRP A 4 -6.33 -9.93 -13.86
C TRP A 4 -6.30 -9.82 -12.34
N LYS A 5 -5.08 -9.84 -11.78
CA LYS A 5 -4.82 -9.75 -10.34
C LYS A 5 -3.91 -8.56 -10.04
N GLU A 6 -4.19 -7.87 -8.95
CA GLU A 6 -3.36 -6.79 -8.43
C GLU A 6 -2.19 -7.37 -7.62
N ALA A 7 -0.97 -6.94 -7.91
CA ALA A 7 0.24 -7.30 -7.18
C ALA A 7 1.09 -6.05 -6.90
N LYS A 8 1.93 -6.11 -5.87
CA LYS A 8 2.82 -5.01 -5.48
C LYS A 8 4.26 -5.41 -5.70
N ASP A 9 5.04 -4.50 -6.27
CA ASP A 9 6.48 -4.66 -6.43
C ASP A 9 7.23 -4.32 -5.12
N ALA A 10 8.51 -4.65 -5.02
CA ALA A 10 9.37 -4.39 -3.85
C ALA A 10 9.42 -2.90 -3.44
N ASN A 11 9.12 -2.00 -4.38
CA ASN A 11 9.04 -0.56 -4.16
C ASN A 11 7.63 -0.06 -3.77
N GLY A 12 6.68 -0.97 -3.48
CA GLY A 12 5.31 -0.63 -3.12
C GLY A 12 4.43 -0.13 -4.26
N ARG A 13 4.93 -0.17 -5.50
CA ARG A 13 4.18 0.20 -6.71
C ARG A 13 3.24 -0.94 -7.11
N VAL A 14 1.98 -0.61 -7.34
CA VAL A 14 0.94 -1.56 -7.74
C VAL A 14 1.06 -1.83 -9.25
N TYR A 15 1.08 -3.10 -9.64
CA TYR A 15 1.00 -3.55 -11.01
C TYR A 15 -0.08 -4.64 -11.15
N TYR A 16 -0.63 -4.78 -12.34
CA TYR A 16 -1.69 -5.73 -12.63
C TYR A 16 -1.11 -6.85 -13.50
N TYR A 17 -1.31 -8.10 -13.09
CA TYR A 17 -0.83 -9.25 -13.84
C TYR A 17 -1.99 -10.11 -14.31
N ASN A 18 -1.95 -10.51 -15.57
CA ASN A 18 -2.95 -11.40 -16.16
C ASN A 18 -2.52 -12.85 -15.93
N SER A 19 -3.37 -13.62 -15.25
CA SER A 19 -3.08 -15.02 -14.90
C SER A 19 -3.10 -15.98 -16.11
N LEU A 20 -3.82 -15.64 -17.18
CA LEU A 20 -3.91 -16.45 -18.39
C LEU A 20 -2.81 -16.11 -19.40
N THR A 21 -2.52 -14.81 -19.59
CA THR A 21 -1.55 -14.37 -20.62
C THR A 21 -0.14 -14.15 -20.08
N LYS A 22 0.07 -14.24 -18.76
CA LYS A 22 1.32 -13.95 -18.04
C LYS A 22 1.91 -12.56 -18.33
N LYS A 23 1.09 -11.62 -18.81
CA LYS A 23 1.49 -10.23 -19.06
C LYS A 23 1.25 -9.37 -17.83
N SER A 24 2.16 -8.44 -17.54
CA SER A 24 2.03 -7.44 -16.46
C SER A 24 1.91 -6.03 -17.04
N THR A 25 0.97 -5.24 -16.53
CA THR A 25 0.79 -3.83 -16.89
C THR A 25 0.77 -2.94 -15.65
N TRP A 26 1.36 -1.75 -15.76
CA TRP A 26 1.34 -0.75 -14.69
C TRP A 26 0.04 0.06 -14.67
N GLU A 27 -0.70 0.05 -15.79
CA GLU A 27 -2.02 0.67 -15.91
C GLU A 27 -3.13 -0.36 -15.61
N LYS A 28 -4.16 0.08 -14.88
CA LYS A 28 -5.31 -0.74 -14.48
C LYS A 28 -6.07 -1.21 -15.74
N PRO A 29 -6.09 -2.52 -16.04
CA PRO A 29 -6.76 -3.06 -17.22
C PRO A 29 -8.25 -2.72 -17.22
N LYS A 30 -8.83 -2.47 -18.39
CA LYS A 30 -10.24 -2.08 -18.58
C LYS A 30 -11.23 -3.06 -17.92
N GLU A 31 -10.87 -4.34 -17.82
CA GLU A 31 -11.68 -5.41 -17.19
C GLU A 31 -11.69 -5.37 -15.65
N LEU A 32 -10.76 -4.64 -15.01
CA LEU A 32 -10.69 -4.43 -13.56
C LEU A 32 -11.29 -3.06 -13.14
N VAL A 33 -11.55 -2.18 -14.09
CA VAL A 33 -12.26 -0.91 -13.86
C VAL A 33 -13.75 -1.27 -13.73
N SER A 34 -14.37 -0.93 -12.60
CA SER A 34 -15.81 -1.19 -12.40
C SER A 34 -16.60 -0.46 -13.51
N GLU A 35 -17.67 -1.06 -14.04
CA GLU A 35 -18.59 -0.39 -15.00
C GLU A 35 -18.99 1.01 -14.49
N GLU A 36 -19.06 1.16 -13.17
CA GLU A 36 -19.37 2.38 -12.43
C GLU A 36 -18.26 3.44 -12.57
N GLU A 37 -16.98 3.07 -12.51
CA GLU A 37 -15.85 3.99 -12.74
C GLU A 37 -15.79 4.46 -14.19
N GLN A 38 -16.29 3.66 -15.13
CA GLN A 38 -16.37 4.01 -16.54
C GLN A 38 -17.52 4.99 -16.80
N LEU A 39 -18.70 4.75 -16.23
CA LEU A 39 -19.84 5.69 -16.28
C LEU A 39 -19.51 7.05 -15.66
N LEU A 40 -18.72 7.07 -14.58
CA LEU A 40 -18.28 8.32 -13.96
C LEU A 40 -17.37 9.12 -14.89
N ARG A 41 -16.40 8.46 -15.56
CA ARG A 41 -15.54 9.14 -16.53
C ARG A 41 -16.31 9.63 -17.76
N GLU A 42 -17.28 8.85 -18.23
CA GLU A 42 -18.13 9.19 -19.37
C GLU A 42 -19.00 10.42 -19.07
N ASN A 43 -19.51 10.55 -17.84
CA ASN A 43 -20.27 11.71 -17.37
C ASN A 43 -19.38 12.85 -16.80
N GLY A 44 -18.06 12.78 -16.94
CA GLY A 44 -17.12 13.84 -16.55
C GLY A 44 -16.79 13.94 -15.05
N TRP A 45 -17.20 12.97 -14.24
CA TRP A 45 -16.90 12.89 -12.81
C TRP A 45 -15.57 12.18 -12.53
N ARG A 46 -14.82 12.68 -11.54
CA ARG A 46 -13.53 12.14 -11.11
C ARG A 46 -13.57 11.76 -9.64
N ALA A 47 -12.98 10.63 -9.28
CA ALA A 47 -12.79 10.22 -7.89
C ALA A 47 -11.47 10.77 -7.35
N ALA A 48 -11.49 11.39 -6.18
CA ALA A 48 -10.32 11.86 -5.44
C ALA A 48 -10.34 11.30 -4.01
N LYS A 49 -9.16 11.08 -3.43
CA LYS A 49 -9.00 10.65 -2.03
C LYS A 49 -8.55 11.83 -1.18
N THR A 50 -9.23 12.05 -0.05
CA THR A 50 -8.80 13.00 0.98
C THR A 50 -7.58 12.47 1.75
N LYS A 51 -6.90 13.35 2.50
CA LYS A 51 -5.78 12.98 3.38
C LYS A 51 -6.14 11.94 4.45
N GLU A 52 -7.44 11.80 4.75
CA GLU A 52 -8.00 10.82 5.69
C GLU A 52 -8.43 9.50 5.01
N GLY A 53 -8.14 9.33 3.72
CA GLY A 53 -8.44 8.10 2.98
C GLY A 53 -9.89 7.97 2.48
N LYS A 54 -10.78 8.93 2.80
CA LYS A 54 -12.16 8.96 2.29
C LYS A 54 -12.19 9.42 0.83
N VAL A 55 -12.87 8.65 -0.02
CA VAL A 55 -13.05 8.94 -1.46
C VAL A 55 -14.23 9.90 -1.63
N TYR A 56 -14.06 10.94 -2.43
CA TYR A 56 -15.12 11.84 -2.87
C TYR A 56 -15.07 12.02 -4.39
N TYR A 57 -16.22 12.29 -5.00
CA TYR A 57 -16.38 12.46 -6.43
C TYR A 57 -16.56 13.94 -6.75
N TYR A 58 -15.85 14.44 -7.75
CA TYR A 58 -15.96 15.83 -8.17
C TYR A 58 -16.04 15.95 -9.69
N ASN A 59 -16.85 16.86 -10.19
CA ASN A 59 -16.96 17.15 -11.61
C ASN A 59 -16.21 18.46 -11.92
N PRO A 60 -15.10 18.45 -12.69
CA PRO A 60 -14.37 19.66 -13.05
C PRO A 60 -15.18 20.64 -13.91
N ALA A 61 -16.17 20.16 -14.66
CA ALA A 61 -17.00 20.99 -15.55
C ALA A 61 -18.11 21.71 -14.78
N THR A 62 -18.77 21.05 -13.83
CA THR A 62 -19.87 21.65 -13.03
C THR A 62 -19.40 22.20 -11.67
N ARG A 63 -18.16 21.91 -11.24
CA ARG A 63 -17.59 22.19 -9.91
C ARG A 63 -18.36 21.58 -8.74
N GLU A 64 -19.21 20.58 -9.00
CA GLU A 64 -19.95 19.87 -7.96
C GLU A 64 -19.08 18.80 -7.29
N THR A 65 -19.28 18.60 -5.99
CA THR A 65 -18.61 17.56 -5.19
C THR A 65 -19.66 16.72 -4.46
N SER A 66 -19.55 15.40 -4.54
CA SER A 66 -20.42 14.46 -3.84
C SER A 66 -19.59 13.42 -3.08
N TRP A 67 -20.04 13.07 -1.88
CA TRP A 67 -19.45 12.01 -1.06
C TRP A 67 -20.02 10.62 -1.41
N THR A 68 -21.07 10.57 -2.21
CA THR A 68 -21.71 9.36 -2.74
C THR A 68 -21.65 9.37 -4.26
N ILE A 69 -21.58 8.20 -4.88
CA ILE A 69 -21.57 8.06 -6.34
C ILE A 69 -22.88 8.64 -6.89
N PRO A 70 -22.85 9.68 -7.74
CA PRO A 70 -24.05 10.21 -8.36
C PRO A 70 -24.71 9.12 -9.20
N VAL A 71 -26.01 8.89 -9.01
CA VAL A 71 -26.77 7.85 -9.73
C VAL A 71 -27.05 8.36 -11.15
N PHE A 72 -26.49 7.68 -12.16
CA PHE A 72 -26.79 7.93 -13.56
C PHE A 72 -27.75 6.84 -14.05
N GLU A 73 -28.96 7.21 -14.46
CA GLU A 73 -29.94 6.26 -14.97
C GLU A 73 -29.49 5.70 -16.33
N LYS A 74 -29.34 4.36 -16.42
CA LYS A 74 -29.08 3.64 -17.68
C LYS A 74 -30.29 3.81 -18.61
N LYS A 75 -30.19 4.65 -19.66
CA LYS A 75 -31.15 4.65 -20.76
C LYS A 75 -30.94 3.41 -21.64
N VAL A 76 -31.76 2.39 -21.41
CA VAL A 76 -31.99 1.29 -22.36
C VAL A 76 -32.81 1.84 -23.53
N GLN A 77 -32.31 1.78 -24.76
CA GLN A 77 -33.06 2.15 -25.96
C GLN A 77 -33.21 0.95 -26.91
N THR A 78 -34.41 0.38 -26.93
CA THR A 78 -34.96 -0.37 -28.07
C THR A 78 -35.81 0.57 -28.93
N THR A 79 -35.25 0.91 -30.09
CA THR A 79 -35.85 1.28 -31.39
C THR A 79 -37.30 1.82 -31.45
N ALA A 80 -37.47 3.10 -31.81
CA ALA A 80 -38.15 3.57 -33.03
C ALA A 80 -38.24 5.12 -33.14
N LYS A 81 -37.43 5.69 -34.05
CA LYS A 81 -37.59 6.89 -34.91
C LYS A 81 -38.37 8.14 -34.43
N LYS A 82 -37.65 9.27 -34.30
CA LYS A 82 -37.58 10.35 -35.32
C LYS A 82 -36.35 11.26 -35.09
N GLU A 83 -35.79 11.74 -36.19
CA GLU A 83 -34.44 12.30 -36.38
C GLU A 83 -34.36 13.83 -36.27
N SER A 84 -33.18 14.34 -35.86
CA SER A 84 -32.51 15.48 -36.50
C SER A 84 -31.00 15.52 -36.17
N ASP A 85 -30.22 15.72 -37.24
CA ASP A 85 -28.91 16.39 -37.34
C ASP A 85 -27.55 15.69 -37.12
N THR A 86 -26.80 15.68 -38.23
CA THR A 86 -25.33 15.80 -38.43
C THR A 86 -24.42 14.65 -37.96
N THR A 87 -23.41 14.15 -38.69
CA THR A 87 -22.78 14.39 -40.01
C THR A 87 -21.75 13.26 -40.22
N ALA A 88 -21.61 12.66 -41.42
CA ALA A 88 -20.31 12.24 -41.95
C ALA A 88 -20.38 11.65 -43.37
N SER A 89 -19.30 11.93 -44.09
CA SER A 89 -18.93 11.60 -45.47
C SER A 89 -18.63 10.10 -45.76
N ALA A 90 -18.91 9.65 -46.98
CA ALA A 90 -18.20 8.58 -47.71
C ALA A 90 -18.51 8.71 -49.22
N LYS A 91 -17.56 9.04 -50.10
CA LYS A 91 -16.64 8.16 -50.87
C LYS A 91 -17.32 7.07 -51.73
N ALA A 92 -17.01 7.16 -53.04
CA ALA A 92 -16.92 6.12 -54.09
C ALA A 92 -18.23 5.44 -54.53
N ASN A 93 -18.51 5.17 -55.80
CA ASN A 93 -17.79 5.31 -57.07
C ASN A 93 -18.82 5.16 -58.21
N GLU A 94 -18.56 5.83 -59.34
CA GLU A 94 -18.66 5.31 -60.72
C GLU A 94 -20.01 4.71 -61.22
N ASN A 95 -20.46 4.89 -62.45
CA ASN A 95 -19.91 5.48 -63.67
C ASN A 95 -21.00 5.45 -64.75
N ILE A 96 -20.72 6.17 -65.84
CA ILE A 96 -21.29 6.08 -67.19
C ILE A 96 -22.62 6.85 -67.35
N ALA A 97 -22.59 8.10 -67.84
CA ALA A 97 -22.33 8.48 -69.24
C ALA A 97 -23.43 7.91 -70.18
N VAL A 98 -24.01 8.59 -71.15
CA VAL A 98 -23.80 9.89 -71.80
C VAL A 98 -24.94 9.93 -72.83
N ARG A 99 -25.55 11.09 -73.08
CA ARG A 99 -25.75 11.65 -74.43
C ARG A 99 -26.62 12.90 -74.42
N GLU A 100 -26.04 13.94 -75.03
CA GLU A 100 -26.68 14.89 -75.95
C GLU A 100 -27.69 15.89 -75.32
N ARG A 101 -27.52 17.22 -75.37
CA ARG A 101 -27.09 18.09 -76.47
C ARG A 101 -26.61 19.44 -75.94
N LYS A 102 -25.59 19.96 -76.63
CA LYS A 102 -25.18 21.37 -76.67
C LYS A 102 -26.21 22.21 -77.45
N ASP A 103 -26.41 23.42 -76.94
CA ASP A 103 -26.58 24.70 -77.65
C ASP A 103 -27.94 25.17 -78.21
N LEU A 104 -28.09 26.50 -78.08
CA LEU A 104 -29.05 27.48 -78.63
C LEU A 104 -30.29 27.76 -77.75
N ARG A 105 -30.50 28.97 -77.21
CA ARG A 105 -30.44 30.28 -77.90
C ARG A 105 -30.12 31.45 -76.95
N GLN A 106 -29.24 32.33 -77.42
CA GLN A 106 -29.24 33.76 -77.11
C GLN A 106 -30.50 34.47 -77.67
N THR A 107 -30.69 35.70 -77.19
CA THR A 107 -31.44 36.85 -77.79
C THR A 107 -32.94 36.87 -77.48
N THR A 108 -33.56 38.01 -77.13
CA THR A 108 -33.45 39.40 -77.65
C THR A 108 -33.87 40.43 -76.57
N LYS A 109 -33.10 41.52 -76.34
CA LYS A 109 -33.39 42.95 -76.72
C LYS A 109 -34.79 43.41 -76.26
N GLN A 110 -35.00 44.43 -75.45
CA GLN A 110 -34.67 45.88 -75.52
C GLN A 110 -35.51 46.49 -74.34
N GLU A 111 -35.15 47.52 -73.58
CA GLU A 111 -35.13 48.94 -73.96
C GLU A 111 -35.03 49.79 -72.67
N GLY A 112 -34.31 50.92 -72.72
CA GLY A 112 -34.79 52.20 -72.19
C GLY A 112 -34.96 52.46 -70.67
N ILE A 113 -34.03 53.27 -70.14
CA ILE A 113 -34.24 54.42 -69.22
C ILE A 113 -34.26 54.17 -67.68
N GLN A 114 -33.27 54.82 -67.02
CA GLN A 114 -33.18 55.36 -65.63
C GLN A 114 -33.29 54.35 -64.46
N TYR A 115 -32.29 54.16 -63.60
CA TYR A 115 -31.47 55.16 -62.89
C TYR A 115 -30.01 54.70 -62.70
N ALA A 116 -29.03 55.55 -63.03
CA ALA A 116 -27.63 55.34 -62.67
C ALA A 116 -27.37 55.96 -61.29
N ASN A 117 -27.09 55.11 -60.29
CA ASN A 117 -26.81 55.56 -58.93
C ASN A 117 -25.29 55.76 -58.77
N ASN A 118 -24.82 57.01 -58.81
CA ASN A 118 -23.39 57.37 -58.77
C ASN A 118 -22.80 57.46 -57.35
N SER A 119 -23.28 56.65 -56.41
CA SER A 119 -22.81 56.69 -55.02
C SER A 119 -21.45 55.96 -54.88
N GLN A 120 -20.42 56.68 -54.40
CA GLN A 120 -19.08 56.11 -54.09
C GLN A 120 -19.11 54.99 -53.03
N LEU A 121 -20.23 54.83 -52.31
CA LEU A 121 -20.47 53.75 -51.36
C LEU A 121 -20.87 52.41 -52.03
N LEU A 122 -21.50 52.44 -53.22
CA LEU A 122 -21.94 51.23 -53.93
C LEU A 122 -20.92 50.69 -54.94
N ASN A 123 -19.89 51.47 -55.30
CA ASN A 123 -18.87 51.09 -56.29
C ASN A 123 -17.48 50.86 -55.66
N VAL A 124 -17.43 50.12 -54.55
CA VAL A 124 -16.16 49.68 -53.95
C VAL A 124 -15.68 48.41 -54.65
N LYS A 125 -14.46 48.41 -55.19
CA LYS A 125 -13.81 47.20 -55.74
C LYS A 125 -13.62 46.19 -54.61
N ARG A 126 -14.31 45.05 -54.71
CA ARG A 126 -14.21 43.91 -53.78
C ARG A 126 -12.75 43.39 -53.71
N ARG A 127 -12.24 43.16 -52.50
CA ARG A 127 -10.93 42.54 -52.22
C ARG A 127 -11.08 41.21 -51.48
N THR A 128 -10.00 40.45 -51.36
CA THR A 128 -9.99 39.16 -50.64
C THR A 128 -10.29 39.35 -49.15
N LYS A 129 -10.84 38.31 -48.50
CA LYS A 129 -11.30 38.36 -47.10
C LYS A 129 -10.20 38.88 -46.15
N GLU A 130 -8.97 38.36 -46.25
CA GLU A 130 -7.84 38.71 -45.37
C GLU A 130 -7.33 40.16 -45.51
N GLU A 131 -7.29 40.71 -46.72
CA GLU A 131 -6.90 42.11 -46.92
C GLU A 131 -7.96 43.06 -46.38
N ALA A 132 -9.22 42.65 -46.51
CA ALA A 132 -10.33 43.40 -45.99
C ALA A 132 -10.44 43.29 -44.45
N GLU A 133 -9.99 42.20 -43.83
CA GLU A 133 -9.81 42.12 -42.36
C GLU A 133 -8.85 43.20 -41.88
N LYS A 134 -7.69 43.34 -42.54
CA LYS A 134 -6.69 44.35 -42.18
C LYS A 134 -7.24 45.77 -42.38
N GLU A 135 -7.90 46.03 -43.50
CA GLU A 135 -8.47 47.34 -43.81
C GLU A 135 -9.62 47.72 -42.85
N PHE A 136 -10.45 46.73 -42.47
CA PHE A 136 -11.51 46.89 -41.49
C PHE A 136 -10.94 47.16 -40.09
N ILE A 137 -9.92 46.42 -39.67
CA ILE A 137 -9.22 46.65 -38.39
C ILE A 137 -8.51 48.02 -38.38
N THR A 138 -7.90 48.45 -39.49
CA THR A 138 -7.31 49.80 -39.58
C THR A 138 -8.38 50.89 -39.48
N MET A 139 -9.54 50.70 -40.10
CA MET A 139 -10.67 51.62 -39.99
C MET A 139 -11.17 51.72 -38.54
N LEU A 140 -11.28 50.59 -37.83
CA LEU A 140 -11.63 50.59 -36.40
C LEU A 140 -10.58 51.29 -35.53
N LYS A 141 -9.30 51.19 -35.91
CA LYS A 141 -8.19 51.85 -35.21
C LYS A 141 -8.16 53.35 -35.45
N ASP A 142 -8.35 53.79 -36.69
CA ASP A 142 -8.29 55.21 -37.09
C ASP A 142 -9.46 56.00 -36.47
N ASN A 143 -10.63 55.36 -36.38
CA ASN A 143 -11.81 55.93 -35.72
C ASN A 143 -11.84 55.72 -34.19
N GLN A 144 -10.76 55.18 -33.61
CA GLN A 144 -10.59 54.98 -32.16
C GLN A 144 -11.75 54.24 -31.49
N VAL A 145 -12.29 53.22 -32.15
CA VAL A 145 -13.39 52.43 -31.59
C VAL A 145 -12.90 51.71 -30.31
N ASP A 146 -13.60 51.93 -29.21
CA ASP A 146 -13.26 51.37 -27.89
C ASP A 146 -14.39 50.44 -27.36
N SER A 147 -14.21 49.90 -26.15
CA SER A 147 -15.17 48.98 -25.52
C SER A 147 -16.52 49.63 -25.17
N THR A 148 -16.67 50.94 -25.33
CA THR A 148 -17.95 51.66 -25.12
C THR A 148 -18.81 51.69 -26.39
N TRP A 149 -18.26 51.28 -27.55
CA TRP A 149 -18.98 51.22 -28.81
C TRP A 149 -19.75 49.90 -28.97
N SER A 150 -21.03 49.98 -29.32
CA SER A 150 -21.81 48.83 -29.74
C SER A 150 -21.64 48.57 -31.24
N PHE A 151 -21.75 47.31 -31.65
CA PHE A 151 -21.68 46.95 -33.07
C PHE A 151 -22.74 47.70 -33.91
N SER A 152 -23.93 47.92 -33.36
CA SER A 152 -24.97 48.73 -33.99
C SER A 152 -24.57 50.20 -34.21
N ARG A 153 -23.82 50.78 -33.27
CA ARG A 153 -23.29 52.15 -33.38
C ARG A 153 -22.22 52.26 -34.46
N ILE A 154 -21.41 51.21 -34.64
CA ILE A 154 -20.45 51.08 -35.75
C ILE A 154 -21.18 51.04 -37.08
N ILE A 155 -22.27 50.27 -37.20
CA ILE A 155 -23.08 50.23 -38.43
C ILE A 155 -23.62 51.62 -38.76
N SER A 156 -24.19 52.34 -37.79
CA SER A 156 -24.80 53.66 -38.04
C SER A 156 -23.77 54.75 -38.35
N GLU A 157 -22.66 54.78 -37.61
CA GLU A 157 -21.68 55.87 -37.70
C GLU A 157 -20.58 55.62 -38.72
N LEU A 158 -20.10 54.38 -38.86
CA LEU A 158 -19.00 54.02 -39.77
C LEU A 158 -19.51 53.47 -41.10
N GLY A 159 -20.67 52.79 -41.11
CA GLY A 159 -21.29 52.30 -42.34
C GLY A 159 -21.76 53.40 -43.29
N THR A 160 -21.98 54.61 -42.79
CA THR A 160 -22.40 55.78 -43.58
C THR A 160 -21.23 56.68 -44.00
N LYS A 161 -20.08 56.58 -43.32
CA LYS A 161 -18.93 57.48 -43.50
C LYS A 161 -17.78 56.85 -44.29
N ASP A 162 -17.47 55.59 -44.02
CA ASP A 162 -16.27 54.95 -44.57
C ASP A 162 -16.60 53.93 -45.68
N PRO A 163 -16.15 54.17 -46.93
CA PRO A 163 -16.28 53.20 -48.02
C PRO A 163 -15.61 51.85 -47.72
N ARG A 164 -14.66 51.82 -46.79
CA ARG A 164 -13.93 50.61 -46.37
C ARG A 164 -14.82 49.61 -45.62
N TYR A 165 -15.93 50.06 -45.03
CA TYR A 165 -16.91 49.19 -44.35
C TYR A 165 -17.66 48.25 -45.31
N TRP A 166 -17.80 48.66 -46.57
CA TRP A 166 -18.51 47.92 -47.63
C TRP A 166 -17.56 47.08 -48.52
N MET A 167 -16.28 46.95 -48.14
CA MET A 167 -15.27 46.24 -48.95
C MET A 167 -15.42 44.70 -48.93
N VAL A 168 -16.14 44.17 -47.93
CA VAL A 168 -16.45 42.74 -47.76
C VAL A 168 -17.93 42.51 -48.00
N ASP A 169 -18.25 41.38 -48.65
CA ASP A 169 -19.62 40.89 -48.88
C ASP A 169 -20.52 41.14 -47.66
N ASP A 170 -21.82 41.36 -47.89
CA ASP A 170 -22.85 41.68 -46.90
C ASP A 170 -23.08 40.54 -45.88
N ASP A 171 -22.05 40.24 -45.08
CA ASP A 171 -22.02 39.24 -44.01
C ASP A 171 -21.85 39.97 -42.66
N PRO A 172 -22.95 40.34 -41.98
CA PRO A 172 -22.91 41.03 -40.70
C PRO A 172 -22.24 40.22 -39.58
N LEU A 173 -22.27 38.88 -39.67
CA LEU A 173 -21.65 37.98 -38.68
C LEU A 173 -20.13 38.11 -38.66
N TRP A 174 -19.50 38.12 -39.83
CA TRP A 174 -18.04 38.24 -39.95
C TRP A 174 -17.56 39.62 -39.46
N LYS A 175 -18.29 40.70 -39.78
CA LYS A 175 -17.97 42.06 -39.32
C LYS A 175 -18.05 42.17 -37.79
N LYS A 176 -19.03 41.50 -37.17
CA LYS A 176 -19.15 41.41 -35.71
C LYS A 176 -18.01 40.61 -35.08
N GLU A 177 -17.66 39.46 -35.67
CA GLU A 177 -16.55 38.62 -35.20
C GLU A 177 -15.20 39.37 -35.26
N MET A 178 -14.94 40.13 -36.33
CA MET A 178 -13.72 40.94 -36.45
C MET A 178 -13.68 42.11 -35.46
N PHE A 179 -14.83 42.72 -35.18
CA PHE A 179 -14.93 43.75 -34.15
C PHE A 179 -14.66 43.17 -32.74
N GLU A 180 -15.22 42.01 -32.41
CA GLU A 180 -14.95 41.31 -31.16
C GLU A 180 -13.47 40.88 -31.04
N LYS A 181 -12.86 40.40 -32.13
CA LYS A 181 -11.42 40.12 -32.21
C LYS A 181 -10.58 41.39 -32.00
N TYR A 182 -10.99 42.53 -32.55
CA TYR A 182 -10.28 43.80 -32.35
C TYR A 182 -10.39 44.30 -30.90
N LEU A 183 -11.58 44.24 -30.28
CA LEU A 183 -11.76 44.62 -28.88
C LEU A 183 -10.96 43.72 -27.92
N SER A 184 -10.95 42.41 -28.16
CA SER A 184 -10.16 41.46 -27.39
C SER A 184 -8.65 41.69 -27.57
N ASN A 185 -8.17 41.93 -28.78
CA ASN A 185 -6.76 42.26 -29.02
C ASN A 185 -6.35 43.60 -28.42
N ARG A 186 -7.19 44.64 -28.51
CA ARG A 186 -6.88 45.97 -27.94
C ARG A 186 -6.84 45.95 -26.42
N SER A 187 -7.77 45.25 -25.77
CA SER A 187 -7.77 45.08 -24.32
C SER A 187 -6.56 44.25 -23.85
N ALA A 188 -6.19 43.20 -24.57
CA ALA A 188 -4.97 42.43 -24.31
C ALA A 188 -3.70 43.29 -24.48
N ASP A 189 -3.60 44.07 -25.57
CA ASP A 189 -2.47 44.98 -25.82
C ASP A 189 -2.37 46.09 -24.76
N GLN A 190 -3.49 46.60 -24.28
CA GLN A 190 -3.51 47.60 -23.21
C GLN A 190 -3.00 47.01 -21.89
N LEU A 191 -3.47 45.83 -21.51
CA LEU A 191 -2.99 45.12 -20.32
C LEU A 191 -1.50 44.78 -20.42
N LEU A 192 -1.03 44.35 -21.60
CA LEU A 192 0.39 44.09 -21.85
C LEU A 192 1.23 45.36 -21.73
N LYS A 193 0.77 46.49 -22.26
CA LYS A 193 1.46 47.78 -22.10
C LYS A 193 1.50 48.21 -20.63
N GLU A 194 0.40 48.13 -19.90
CA GLU A 194 0.35 48.45 -18.47
C GLU A 194 1.28 47.54 -17.65
N HIS A 195 1.30 46.24 -17.94
CA HIS A 195 2.21 45.28 -17.33
C HIS A 195 3.68 45.59 -17.67
N ASN A 196 3.97 45.94 -18.91
CA ASN A 196 5.32 46.26 -19.37
C ASN A 196 5.82 47.56 -18.75
N GLU A 197 5.01 48.61 -18.69
CA GLU A 197 5.38 49.87 -18.02
C GLU A 197 5.55 49.68 -16.52
N THR A 198 4.68 48.87 -15.89
CA THR A 198 4.86 48.48 -14.50
C THR A 198 6.16 47.71 -14.30
N SER A 199 6.48 46.74 -15.16
CA SER A 199 7.71 45.92 -15.05
C SER A 199 8.98 46.75 -15.28
N LYS A 200 9.01 47.61 -16.31
CA LYS A 200 10.09 48.57 -16.55
C LYS A 200 10.28 49.49 -15.34
N PHE A 201 9.17 49.97 -14.76
CA PHE A 201 9.23 50.78 -13.55
C PHE A 201 9.79 49.97 -12.37
N LYS A 202 9.37 48.72 -12.16
CA LYS A 202 9.91 47.85 -11.10
C LYS A 202 11.42 47.68 -11.24
N GLU A 203 11.90 47.40 -12.45
CA GLU A 203 13.32 47.22 -12.72
C GLU A 203 14.12 48.51 -12.52
N ALA A 204 13.64 49.64 -13.05
CA ALA A 204 14.28 50.93 -12.86
C ALA A 204 14.29 51.35 -11.38
N PHE A 205 13.19 51.08 -10.66
CA PHE A 205 13.07 51.34 -9.23
C PHE A 205 14.03 50.47 -8.43
N ILE A 206 14.16 49.17 -8.73
CA ILE A 206 15.13 48.29 -8.08
C ILE A 206 16.57 48.74 -8.34
N LYS A 207 16.92 49.11 -9.57
CA LYS A 207 18.27 49.65 -9.88
C LYS A 207 18.58 50.91 -9.08
N MET A 208 17.62 51.83 -8.99
CA MET A 208 17.74 53.02 -8.14
C MET A 208 17.88 52.66 -6.65
N LEU A 209 17.18 51.63 -6.15
CA LEU A 209 17.35 51.18 -4.77
C LEU A 209 18.73 50.55 -4.54
N GLN A 210 19.33 49.89 -5.55
CA GLN A 210 20.67 49.33 -5.49
C GLN A 210 21.77 50.39 -5.47
N GLU A 211 21.60 51.49 -6.20
CA GLU A 211 22.53 52.64 -6.21
C GLU A 211 22.58 53.34 -4.83
N ASN A 212 21.49 53.24 -4.07
CA ASN A 212 21.36 53.83 -2.74
C ASN A 212 21.91 52.93 -1.62
N SER A 213 23.19 53.10 -1.29
CA SER A 213 23.91 52.34 -0.24
C SER A 213 23.32 52.44 1.18
N HIS A 214 22.45 53.40 1.45
CA HIS A 214 21.77 53.57 2.74
C HIS A 214 20.59 52.61 2.94
N ILE A 215 20.14 51.92 1.88
CA ILE A 215 19.07 50.93 1.96
C ILE A 215 19.66 49.59 2.38
N LYS A 216 19.38 49.21 3.63
CA LYS A 216 19.72 47.90 4.20
C LYS A 216 18.48 47.02 4.32
N TYR A 217 18.68 45.72 4.49
CA TYR A 217 17.62 44.72 4.64
C TYR A 217 16.63 44.98 5.80
N TYR A 218 16.96 45.85 6.76
CA TYR A 218 16.08 46.21 7.88
C TYR A 218 15.41 47.58 7.71
N THR A 219 15.61 48.27 6.58
CA THR A 219 15.07 49.61 6.36
C THR A 219 13.56 49.60 6.19
N ARG A 220 12.90 50.61 6.79
CA ARG A 220 11.44 50.77 6.74
C ARG A 220 11.02 51.69 5.61
N TRP A 221 9.84 51.44 5.05
CA TRP A 221 9.26 52.24 3.96
C TRP A 221 9.19 53.74 4.25
N SER A 222 8.88 54.16 5.48
CA SER A 222 8.82 55.59 5.83
C SER A 222 10.18 56.29 5.72
N THR A 223 11.25 55.60 6.11
CA THR A 223 12.63 56.10 6.01
C THR A 223 13.09 56.13 4.55
N ALA A 224 12.77 55.07 3.79
CA ALA A 224 13.07 55.00 2.37
C ALA A 224 12.29 56.05 1.56
N LYS A 225 11.00 56.28 1.85
CA LYS A 225 10.18 57.30 1.19
C LYS A 225 10.77 58.70 1.35
N ARG A 226 11.33 59.03 2.51
CA ARG A 226 12.01 60.32 2.72
C ARG A 226 13.29 60.46 1.89
N LEU A 227 13.99 59.36 1.63
CA LEU A 227 15.22 59.36 0.84
C LEU A 227 14.96 59.33 -0.68
N ILE A 228 13.82 58.78 -1.08
CA ILE A 228 13.46 58.55 -2.50
C ILE A 228 12.53 59.64 -3.04
N ALA A 229 11.99 60.52 -2.18
CA ALA A 229 11.00 61.54 -2.56
C ALA A 229 11.49 62.52 -3.64
N ASP A 230 12.79 62.82 -3.66
CA ASP A 230 13.40 63.80 -4.57
C ASP A 230 13.85 63.18 -5.90
N GLU A 231 13.75 61.86 -6.06
CA GLU A 231 14.25 61.15 -7.23
C GLU A 231 13.27 61.24 -8.43
N PRO A 232 13.77 61.45 -9.66
CA PRO A 232 12.95 61.64 -10.85
C PRO A 232 12.13 60.39 -11.20
N ILE A 233 12.67 59.19 -10.94
CA ILE A 233 11.97 57.92 -11.18
C ILE A 233 10.75 57.79 -10.24
N TYR A 234 10.85 58.28 -9.01
CA TYR A 234 9.76 58.25 -8.05
C TYR A 234 8.69 59.31 -8.36
N LYS A 235 9.12 60.52 -8.73
CA LYS A 235 8.28 61.70 -9.00
C LYS A 235 7.53 61.63 -10.34
N HIS A 236 8.16 61.10 -11.39
CA HIS A 236 7.58 61.03 -12.74
C HIS A 236 6.89 59.69 -13.03
N SER A 237 6.76 58.81 -12.03
CA SER A 237 6.14 57.49 -12.21
C SER A 237 4.62 57.54 -12.18
N VAL A 238 4.02 56.99 -13.24
CA VAL A 238 2.58 56.80 -13.45
C VAL A 238 2.00 55.67 -12.57
N VAL A 239 2.84 54.96 -11.81
CA VAL A 239 2.45 53.76 -11.07
C VAL A 239 1.98 54.10 -9.64
N ASN A 240 0.94 53.40 -9.15
CA ASN A 240 0.30 53.64 -7.85
C ASN A 240 1.27 53.44 -6.66
N GLU A 241 1.16 54.26 -5.60
CA GLU A 241 2.00 54.18 -4.38
C GLU A 241 2.00 52.78 -3.74
N LYS A 242 0.88 52.03 -3.82
CA LYS A 242 0.79 50.66 -3.31
C LYS A 242 1.79 49.72 -4.00
N THR A 243 1.93 49.84 -5.32
CA THR A 243 2.87 49.03 -6.10
C THR A 243 4.32 49.42 -5.79
N LYS A 244 4.61 50.72 -5.59
CA LYS A 244 5.93 51.22 -5.19
C LYS A 244 6.36 50.69 -3.81
N LYS A 245 5.42 50.65 -2.86
CA LYS A 245 5.65 50.07 -1.54
C LYS A 245 5.90 48.56 -1.63
N GLN A 246 5.12 47.86 -2.46
CA GLN A 246 5.27 46.42 -2.65
C GLN A 246 6.63 46.08 -3.26
N THR A 247 7.05 46.81 -4.30
CA THR A 247 8.34 46.56 -4.97
C THR A 247 9.53 46.84 -4.06
N PHE A 248 9.41 47.85 -3.19
CA PHE A 248 10.40 48.08 -2.14
C PHE A 248 10.43 46.94 -1.12
N GLN A 249 9.28 46.46 -0.66
CA GLN A 249 9.22 45.32 0.27
C GLN A 249 9.80 44.05 -0.36
N ASP A 250 9.50 43.80 -1.63
CA ASP A 250 10.05 42.68 -2.38
C ASP A 250 11.58 42.80 -2.50
N TYR A 251 12.11 44.00 -2.77
CA TYR A 251 13.56 44.26 -2.78
C TYR A 251 14.21 44.05 -1.40
N ILE A 252 13.58 44.50 -0.33
CA ILE A 252 14.09 44.30 1.04
C ILE A 252 14.08 42.82 1.42
N ASN A 253 13.03 42.09 1.05
CA ASN A 253 12.95 40.65 1.26
C ASN A 253 14.05 39.91 0.50
N THR A 254 14.30 40.27 -0.77
CA THR A 254 15.40 39.65 -1.54
C THR A 254 16.77 39.96 -0.94
N LEU A 255 17.00 41.17 -0.42
CA LEU A 255 18.23 41.50 0.31
C LEU A 255 18.36 40.71 1.62
N ALA A 256 17.28 40.53 2.37
CA ALA A 256 17.26 39.76 3.61
C ALA A 256 17.53 38.27 3.34
N ASP A 257 16.92 37.71 2.29
CA ASP A 257 17.14 36.34 1.86
C ASP A 257 18.57 36.13 1.37
N ALA A 258 19.14 37.07 0.61
CA ALA A 258 20.54 37.03 0.18
C ALA A 258 21.52 37.07 1.35
N GLU A 259 21.28 37.93 2.35
CA GLU A 259 22.11 37.99 3.56
C GLU A 259 22.03 36.66 4.35
N LYS A 260 20.81 36.13 4.51
CA LYS A 260 20.57 34.83 5.16
C LYS A 260 21.26 33.69 4.40
N GLU A 261 21.22 33.70 3.07
CA GLU A 261 21.88 32.70 2.24
C GLU A 261 23.41 32.82 2.34
N SER A 262 23.97 34.02 2.38
CA SER A 262 25.41 34.23 2.59
C SER A 262 25.89 33.68 3.94
N LYS A 263 25.11 33.92 5.02
CA LYS A 263 25.38 33.37 6.35
C LYS A 263 25.29 31.85 6.37
N LYS A 264 24.30 31.27 5.68
CA LYS A 264 24.18 29.81 5.52
C LYS A 264 25.38 29.24 4.76
N LYS A 265 25.81 29.86 3.66
CA LYS A 265 26.99 29.43 2.87
C LYS A 265 28.26 29.43 3.71
N LEU A 266 28.49 30.52 4.47
CA LEU A 266 29.62 30.60 5.41
C LEU A 266 29.55 29.50 6.47
N LYS A 267 28.36 29.23 7.03
CA LYS A 267 28.15 28.15 8.00
C LYS A 267 28.41 26.77 7.38
N THR A 268 27.94 26.50 6.16
CA THR A 268 28.18 25.21 5.49
C THR A 268 29.66 24.99 5.15
N GLN A 269 30.37 26.03 4.70
CA GLN A 269 31.81 25.96 4.47
C GLN A 269 32.55 25.65 5.77
N ALA A 270 32.19 26.36 6.84
CA ALA A 270 32.73 26.11 8.17
C ALA A 270 32.44 24.69 8.70
N LEU A 271 31.25 24.13 8.45
CA LEU A 271 30.93 22.76 8.84
C LEU A 271 31.73 21.73 8.05
N ASN A 272 31.98 21.96 6.76
CA ASN A 272 32.81 21.08 5.94
C ASN A 272 34.27 21.09 6.42
N GLU A 273 34.84 22.27 6.66
CA GLU A 273 36.20 22.40 7.21
C GLU A 273 36.31 21.77 8.61
N LEU A 274 35.27 21.88 9.43
CA LEU A 274 35.21 21.22 10.73
C LEU A 274 35.16 19.70 10.57
N ARG A 275 34.37 19.20 9.61
CA ARG A 275 34.31 17.77 9.30
C ARG A 275 35.67 17.24 8.86
N GLU A 276 36.38 17.96 7.99
CA GLU A 276 37.74 17.60 7.55
C GLU A 276 38.74 17.65 8.70
N TYR A 277 38.63 18.63 9.60
CA TYR A 277 39.45 18.70 10.79
C TYR A 277 39.19 17.52 11.73
N LEU A 278 37.93 17.20 11.99
CA LEU A 278 37.52 16.08 12.84
C LEU A 278 37.90 14.73 12.21
N SER A 279 37.67 14.54 10.91
CA SER A 279 38.09 13.33 10.20
C SER A 279 39.60 13.18 10.16
N GLY A 280 40.34 14.28 10.00
CA GLY A 280 41.80 14.30 10.09
C GLY A 280 42.31 13.87 11.46
N ILE A 281 41.67 14.29 12.55
CA ILE A 281 42.01 13.83 13.91
C ILE A 281 41.66 12.36 14.10
N LEU A 282 40.51 11.91 13.62
CA LEU A 282 40.08 10.51 13.73
C LEU A 282 40.95 9.56 12.89
N THR A 283 41.47 10.04 11.75
CA THR A 283 42.41 9.28 10.91
C THR A 283 43.82 9.26 11.49
N ALA A 284 44.22 10.32 12.19
CA ALA A 284 45.54 10.45 12.82
C ALA A 284 45.69 9.64 14.13
N SER A 285 44.59 9.15 14.71
CA SER A 285 44.61 8.23 15.86
C SER A 285 44.33 6.79 15.41
N PRO A 286 45.35 6.02 14.98
CA PRO A 286 45.17 4.63 14.55
C PRO A 286 44.85 3.65 15.69
N SER A 287 44.97 4.05 16.97
CA SER A 287 44.83 3.11 18.10
C SER A 287 43.44 3.05 18.73
N GLU A 288 42.56 4.03 18.53
CA GLU A 288 41.20 4.01 19.06
C GLU A 288 40.20 4.52 18.02
N PRO A 289 39.25 3.69 17.53
CA PRO A 289 38.28 4.07 16.50
C PRO A 289 37.24 5.09 16.99
N PHE A 290 37.32 5.50 18.26
CA PHE A 290 36.35 6.39 18.89
C PHE A 290 37.07 7.36 19.84
N ILE A 291 36.99 8.66 19.55
CA ILE A 291 37.40 9.71 20.46
C ILE A 291 36.17 10.13 21.23
N THR A 292 36.13 9.97 22.56
CA THR A 292 34.95 10.38 23.34
C THR A 292 34.73 11.88 23.23
N TRP A 293 33.47 12.34 23.23
CA TRP A 293 33.13 13.77 23.17
C TRP A 293 33.92 14.62 24.18
N GLN A 294 34.20 14.07 25.37
CA GLN A 294 35.00 14.72 26.41
C GLN A 294 36.47 14.90 26.01
N GLN A 295 37.09 13.91 25.34
CA GLN A 295 38.46 14.03 24.82
C GLN A 295 38.50 15.04 23.66
N LEU A 296 37.48 15.03 22.80
CA LEU A 296 37.32 16.00 21.72
C LEU A 296 37.25 17.43 22.26
N LEU A 297 36.39 17.66 23.25
CA LEU A 297 36.17 18.95 23.88
C LEU A 297 37.41 19.42 24.66
N ASN A 298 38.11 18.53 25.36
CA ASN A 298 39.23 18.91 26.22
C ASN A 298 40.54 19.13 25.46
N HIS A 299 40.76 18.45 24.33
CA HIS A 299 42.03 18.49 23.59
C HIS A 299 41.94 19.18 22.23
N TYR A 300 40.81 19.09 21.53
CA TYR A 300 40.76 19.39 20.09
C TYR A 300 39.84 20.56 19.71
N VAL A 301 38.93 20.98 20.60
CA VAL A 301 37.92 22.01 20.32
C VAL A 301 37.92 23.05 21.44
N PHE A 302 37.59 24.31 21.10
CA PHE A 302 37.44 25.47 21.99
C PHE A 302 38.66 25.82 22.87
N GLY A 303 39.25 27.01 22.61
CA GLY A 303 40.22 27.66 23.50
C GLY A 303 41.64 27.07 23.53
N LYS A 304 41.82 25.77 23.29
CA LYS A 304 43.14 25.10 23.38
C LYS A 304 43.78 24.79 22.03
N SER A 305 43.00 24.57 20.98
CA SER A 305 43.53 24.33 19.62
C SER A 305 43.73 25.65 18.87
N LYS A 306 45.00 26.00 18.62
CA LYS A 306 45.39 27.14 17.77
C LYS A 306 44.80 27.02 16.36
N ARG A 307 44.58 25.80 15.87
CA ARG A 307 44.02 25.50 14.54
C ARG A 307 42.53 25.79 14.46
N TYR A 308 41.78 25.52 15.52
CA TYR A 308 40.36 25.87 15.63
C TYR A 308 40.18 27.40 15.76
N MET A 309 41.01 28.07 16.55
CA MET A 309 40.92 29.52 16.73
C MET A 309 41.40 30.34 15.52
N ALA A 310 42.30 29.78 14.70
CA ALA A 310 42.81 30.45 13.51
C ALA A 310 41.77 30.58 12.39
N ASN A 311 40.74 29.72 12.37
CA ASN A 311 39.77 29.72 11.29
C ASN A 311 38.66 30.76 11.54
N ARG A 312 38.55 31.74 10.62
CA ARG A 312 37.52 32.78 10.65
C ARG A 312 36.11 32.19 10.55
N HIS A 313 35.95 31.06 9.87
CA HIS A 313 34.67 30.40 9.62
C HIS A 313 34.10 29.70 10.85
N PHE A 314 34.94 29.18 11.76
CA PHE A 314 34.52 28.54 13.01
C PHE A 314 33.94 29.51 14.05
N LYS A 315 34.14 30.83 13.90
CA LYS A 315 33.47 31.84 14.74
C LYS A 315 31.95 31.90 14.53
N SER A 316 31.48 31.44 13.37
CA SER A 316 30.05 31.38 13.05
C SER A 316 29.35 30.12 13.56
N LEU A 317 30.12 29.13 14.05
CA LEU A 317 29.58 27.87 14.55
C LEU A 317 29.21 27.98 16.02
N THR A 318 28.05 27.44 16.34
CA THR A 318 27.63 27.25 17.73
C THR A 318 28.21 25.95 18.29
N HIS A 319 28.25 25.82 19.62
CA HIS A 319 28.66 24.59 20.28
C HIS A 319 27.77 23.40 19.89
N GLU A 320 26.47 23.64 19.69
CA GLU A 320 25.50 22.64 19.22
C GLU A 320 25.84 22.12 17.81
N ASP A 321 26.23 23.03 16.90
CA ASP A 321 26.58 22.65 15.53
C ASP A 321 27.78 21.69 15.48
N VAL A 322 28.79 21.93 16.32
CA VAL A 322 29.97 21.05 16.43
C VAL A 322 29.60 19.67 16.96
N LEU A 323 28.73 19.61 17.97
CA LEU A 323 28.24 18.35 18.52
C LEU A 323 27.44 17.55 17.48
N ILE A 324 26.58 18.22 16.72
CA ILE A 324 25.78 17.57 15.68
C ILE A 324 26.68 16.97 14.60
N GLU A 325 27.72 17.69 14.14
CA GLU A 325 28.66 17.13 13.16
C GLU A 325 29.49 15.98 13.73
N TYR A 326 29.93 16.09 14.99
CA TYR A 326 30.61 14.97 15.66
C TYR A 326 29.71 13.72 15.73
N LEU A 327 28.44 13.86 16.12
CA LEU A 327 27.48 12.75 16.15
C LEU A 327 27.24 12.14 14.76
N LYS A 328 27.24 12.95 13.70
CA LYS A 328 27.14 12.45 12.32
C LYS A 328 28.36 11.61 11.95
N ILE A 329 29.56 12.05 12.32
CA ILE A 329 30.80 11.32 12.05
C ILE A 329 30.81 9.99 12.81
N VAL A 330 30.45 10.00 14.10
CA VAL A 330 30.31 8.78 14.92
C VAL A 330 29.37 7.78 14.27
N LYS A 331 28.16 8.22 13.86
CA LYS A 331 27.19 7.36 13.18
C LYS A 331 27.73 6.78 11.87
N SER A 332 28.53 7.56 11.12
CA SER A 332 29.17 7.08 9.90
C SER A 332 30.19 5.98 10.19
N ILE A 333 30.97 6.11 11.26
CA ILE A 333 31.95 5.12 11.69
C ILE A 333 31.24 3.85 12.20
N GLU A 334 30.20 4.00 13.00
CA GLU A 334 29.36 2.88 13.46
C GLU A 334 28.81 2.09 12.28
N SER A 335 28.26 2.78 11.27
CA SER A 335 27.76 2.13 10.06
C SER A 335 28.86 1.42 9.26
N GLU A 336 30.06 2.00 9.16
CA GLU A 336 31.19 1.34 8.50
C GLU A 336 31.63 0.06 9.25
N LEU A 337 31.67 0.11 10.58
CA LEU A 337 31.98 -1.04 11.42
C LEU A 337 30.91 -2.13 11.32
N GLU A 338 29.63 -1.76 11.34
CA GLU A 338 28.51 -2.67 11.10
C GLU A 338 28.60 -3.32 9.72
N ASN A 339 28.94 -2.55 8.68
CA ASN A 339 29.13 -3.07 7.33
C ASN A 339 30.31 -4.06 7.26
N LYS A 340 31.45 -3.75 7.89
CA LYS A 340 32.59 -4.69 7.98
C LYS A 340 32.19 -5.97 8.71
N LEU A 341 31.46 -5.85 9.81
CA LEU A 341 30.98 -6.98 10.59
C LEU A 341 29.99 -7.84 9.79
N ASN A 342 29.07 -7.22 9.05
CA ASN A 342 28.13 -7.90 8.17
C ASN A 342 28.82 -8.62 7.02
N ASN A 343 29.84 -8.01 6.41
CA ASN A 343 30.65 -8.65 5.37
C ASN A 343 31.39 -9.89 5.91
N LEU A 344 31.97 -9.80 7.11
CA LEU A 344 32.60 -10.94 7.78
C LEU A 344 31.57 -12.03 8.10
N ARG A 345 30.38 -11.68 8.60
CA ARG A 345 29.28 -12.63 8.82
C ARG A 345 28.86 -13.33 7.53
N LEU A 346 28.78 -12.61 6.42
CA LEU A 346 28.40 -13.18 5.12
C LEU A 346 29.47 -14.11 4.56
N HIS A 347 30.75 -13.73 4.67
CA HIS A 347 31.87 -14.61 4.32
C HIS A 347 31.83 -15.89 5.17
N ASN A 348 31.65 -15.77 6.49
CA ASN A 348 31.52 -16.92 7.38
C ASN A 348 30.29 -17.78 7.01
N TYR A 349 29.13 -17.18 6.74
CA TYR A 349 27.92 -17.91 6.36
C TYR A 349 28.11 -18.80 5.12
N THR A 350 28.77 -18.28 4.07
CA THR A 350 29.04 -19.10 2.87
C THR A 350 29.94 -20.28 3.18
N ARG A 351 31.00 -20.08 3.97
CA ARG A 351 31.90 -21.16 4.41
C ARG A 351 31.20 -22.15 5.32
N ASP A 352 30.34 -21.68 6.22
CA ASP A 352 29.55 -22.49 7.14
C ASP A 352 28.56 -23.36 6.36
N ARG A 353 27.90 -22.80 5.33
CA ARG A 353 27.03 -23.57 4.45
C ARG A 353 27.78 -24.67 3.70
N ILE A 354 28.93 -24.35 3.11
CA ILE A 354 29.75 -25.35 2.40
C ILE A 354 30.19 -26.47 3.35
N ALA A 355 30.57 -26.13 4.59
CA ALA A 355 30.89 -27.12 5.62
C ALA A 355 29.70 -28.03 5.93
N ARG A 356 28.50 -27.46 6.11
CA ARG A 356 27.28 -28.23 6.38
C ARG A 356 26.93 -29.16 5.23
N ASP A 357 27.02 -28.68 4.01
CA ASP A 357 26.72 -29.48 2.81
C ASP A 357 27.74 -30.64 2.66
N ASN A 358 29.02 -30.38 2.91
CA ASN A 358 30.06 -31.41 2.92
C ASN A 358 29.84 -32.46 4.02
N PHE A 359 29.38 -32.05 5.21
CA PHE A 359 29.06 -32.97 6.29
C PHE A 359 27.79 -33.78 6.00
N LYS A 360 26.77 -33.20 5.36
CA LYS A 360 25.60 -33.94 4.87
C LYS A 360 25.99 -34.99 3.84
N SER A 361 26.90 -34.67 2.92
CA SER A 361 27.45 -35.64 1.98
C SER A 361 28.22 -36.75 2.71
N LEU A 362 29.02 -36.40 3.72
CA LEU A 362 29.68 -37.39 4.57
C LEU A 362 28.68 -38.35 5.22
N LEU A 363 27.59 -37.84 5.81
CA LEU A 363 26.54 -38.67 6.44
C LEU A 363 25.89 -39.67 5.46
N LYS A 364 25.81 -39.33 4.17
CA LYS A 364 25.29 -40.24 3.12
C LYS A 364 26.31 -41.29 2.67
N GLU A 365 27.60 -40.99 2.79
CA GLU A 365 28.71 -41.88 2.41
C GLU A 365 29.08 -42.88 3.51
N ILE A 366 28.53 -42.75 4.72
CA ILE A 366 28.83 -43.64 5.84
C ILE A 366 28.38 -45.07 5.48
N PRO A 367 29.24 -46.09 5.67
CA PRO A 367 28.92 -47.49 5.37
C PRO A 367 27.81 -48.05 6.28
N ILE A 368 27.58 -47.44 7.43
CA ILE A 368 26.50 -47.74 8.35
C ILE A 368 25.29 -46.92 7.92
N GLN A 369 24.26 -47.59 7.41
CA GLN A 369 22.99 -46.94 7.09
C GLN A 369 22.39 -46.34 8.35
N ILE A 370 22.18 -45.02 8.34
CA ILE A 370 21.55 -44.30 9.44
C ILE A 370 20.09 -44.73 9.48
N LYS A 371 19.72 -45.45 10.55
CA LYS A 371 18.34 -45.91 10.80
C LYS A 371 17.60 -44.99 11.77
N ALA A 372 16.28 -45.11 11.84
CA ALA A 372 15.43 -44.32 12.75
C ALA A 372 15.79 -44.48 14.24
N ASN A 373 16.38 -45.62 14.63
CA ASN A 373 16.83 -45.91 16.00
C ASN A 373 18.34 -45.70 16.22
N SER A 374 19.06 -45.24 15.20
CA SER A 374 20.51 -45.04 15.29
C SER A 374 20.83 -43.94 16.30
N LYS A 375 21.89 -44.17 17.10
CA LYS A 375 22.36 -43.20 18.09
C LYS A 375 23.67 -42.60 17.61
N TRP A 376 23.88 -41.32 17.95
CA TRP A 376 25.11 -40.59 17.61
C TRP A 376 26.37 -41.33 18.06
N SER A 377 26.34 -41.97 19.24
CA SER A 377 27.47 -42.73 19.79
C SER A 377 27.96 -43.88 18.90
N HIS A 378 27.09 -44.45 18.05
CA HIS A 378 27.47 -45.52 17.13
C HIS A 378 28.12 -45.01 15.85
N ILE A 379 27.84 -43.76 15.47
CA ILE A 379 28.31 -43.15 14.22
C ILE A 379 29.54 -42.27 14.45
N TYR A 380 29.61 -41.62 15.62
CA TYR A 380 30.71 -40.75 16.02
C TYR A 380 32.11 -41.37 15.84
N PRO A 381 32.37 -42.64 16.21
CA PRO A 381 33.69 -43.26 16.00
C PRO A 381 34.10 -43.32 14.53
N CYS A 382 33.15 -43.45 13.60
CA CYS A 382 33.42 -43.52 12.17
C CYS A 382 33.71 -42.16 11.54
N ILE A 383 33.14 -41.07 12.09
CA ILE A 383 33.25 -39.72 11.51
C ILE A 383 34.32 -38.85 12.19
N LYS A 384 34.78 -39.20 13.40
CA LYS A 384 35.70 -38.37 14.20
C LYS A 384 37.00 -38.01 13.47
N SER A 385 37.50 -38.93 12.64
CA SER A 385 38.77 -38.78 11.93
C SER A 385 38.65 -38.06 10.59
N ASP A 386 37.42 -37.77 10.12
CA ASP A 386 37.19 -37.22 8.79
C ASP A 386 37.44 -35.69 8.76
N PRO A 387 38.21 -35.16 7.79
CA PRO A 387 38.45 -33.73 7.65
C PRO A 387 37.16 -32.90 7.46
N ARG A 388 36.11 -33.47 6.84
CA ARG A 388 34.81 -32.80 6.64
C ARG A 388 34.10 -32.59 7.98
N PHE A 389 34.21 -33.53 8.92
CA PHE A 389 33.70 -33.38 10.28
C PHE A 389 34.50 -32.34 11.08
N LEU A 390 35.84 -32.38 11.01
CA LEU A 390 36.70 -31.39 11.68
C LEU A 390 36.43 -29.97 11.18
N HIS A 391 36.18 -29.81 9.88
CA HIS A 391 35.89 -28.51 9.28
C HIS A 391 34.56 -27.89 9.76
N MET A 392 33.62 -28.71 10.26
CA MET A 392 32.37 -28.26 10.86
C MET A 392 32.53 -27.79 12.32
N LEU A 393 33.56 -28.25 13.04
CA LEU A 393 33.76 -27.91 14.43
C LEU A 393 34.12 -26.42 14.58
N GLY A 394 33.44 -25.72 15.49
CA GLY A 394 33.65 -24.29 15.76
C GLY A 394 32.99 -23.34 14.76
N ARG A 395 32.09 -23.84 13.90
CA ARG A 395 31.27 -23.02 13.00
C ARG A 395 29.92 -22.65 13.60
N ASN A 396 29.35 -21.57 13.09
CA ASN A 396 28.08 -21.06 13.58
C ASN A 396 26.91 -21.70 12.81
N GLY A 397 25.84 -22.08 13.52
CA GLY A 397 24.62 -22.66 12.95
C GLY A 397 24.35 -24.08 13.47
N SER A 398 23.67 -24.91 12.65
CA SER A 398 23.35 -26.29 13.00
C SER A 398 24.60 -27.08 13.33
N SER A 399 24.59 -27.69 14.51
CA SER A 399 25.67 -28.56 14.98
C SER A 399 25.74 -29.84 14.15
N CYS A 400 26.87 -30.54 14.19
CA CYS A 400 27.00 -31.87 13.58
C CYS A 400 25.94 -32.84 14.12
N LEU A 401 25.55 -32.70 15.39
CA LEU A 401 24.49 -33.49 16.02
C LEU A 401 23.11 -33.16 15.42
N ASP A 402 22.81 -31.88 15.22
CA ASP A 402 21.52 -31.44 14.65
C ASP A 402 21.34 -32.01 13.24
N LEU A 403 22.38 -31.91 12.40
CA LEU A 403 22.36 -32.45 11.04
C LEU A 403 22.20 -33.97 11.00
N PHE A 404 22.68 -34.67 12.04
CA PHE A 404 22.45 -36.09 12.19
C PHE A 404 21.02 -36.40 12.63
N LEU A 405 20.50 -35.66 13.61
CA LEU A 405 19.12 -35.83 14.06
C LEU A 405 18.13 -35.53 12.92
N ASP A 406 18.37 -34.52 12.10
CA ASP A 406 17.61 -34.25 10.88
C ASP A 406 17.55 -35.50 9.98
N ASN A 407 18.70 -36.15 9.75
CA ASN A 407 18.77 -37.34 8.92
C ASN A 407 18.07 -38.55 9.57
N VAL A 408 18.12 -38.69 10.90
CA VAL A 408 17.38 -39.71 11.64
C VAL A 408 15.87 -39.46 11.54
N ASP A 409 15.45 -38.20 11.62
CA ASP A 409 14.05 -37.82 11.51
C ASP A 409 13.50 -38.02 10.09
N GLU A 410 14.29 -37.74 9.05
CA GLU A 410 13.94 -38.11 7.67
C GLU A 410 13.66 -39.62 7.53
N GLN A 411 14.49 -40.48 8.16
CA GLN A 411 14.27 -41.93 8.17
C GLN A 411 13.02 -42.31 8.97
N ARG A 412 12.76 -41.65 10.11
CA ARG A 412 11.51 -41.83 10.87
C ARG A 412 10.28 -41.46 10.04
N MET A 413 10.35 -40.38 9.26
CA MET A 413 9.26 -39.97 8.38
C MET A 413 9.04 -40.99 7.26
N TYR A 414 10.10 -41.55 6.68
CA TYR A 414 9.98 -42.61 5.70
C TYR A 414 9.29 -43.85 6.26
N ILE A 415 9.69 -44.30 7.47
CA ILE A 415 9.06 -45.42 8.17
C ILE A 415 7.59 -45.10 8.51
N PHE A 416 7.28 -43.86 8.90
CA PHE A 416 5.91 -43.43 9.13
C PHE A 416 5.06 -43.48 7.85
N ALA A 417 5.59 -43.05 6.72
CA ALA A 417 4.92 -43.15 5.43
C ALA A 417 4.68 -44.62 5.04
N GLN A 418 5.70 -45.47 5.20
CA GLN A 418 5.57 -46.91 5.02
C GLN A 418 4.54 -47.53 5.96
N ARG A 419 4.44 -47.06 7.20
CA ARG A 419 3.38 -47.48 8.14
C ARG A 419 1.99 -47.17 7.61
N SER A 420 1.79 -45.98 7.03
CA SER A 420 0.51 -45.64 6.41
C SER A 420 0.19 -46.56 5.22
N ILE A 421 1.19 -46.90 4.41
CA ILE A 421 1.02 -47.84 3.29
C ILE A 421 0.71 -49.25 3.81
N ALA A 422 1.37 -49.68 4.89
CA ALA A 422 1.14 -50.97 5.52
C ALA A 422 -0.28 -51.06 6.08
N GLN A 423 -0.79 -50.00 6.69
CA GLN A 423 -2.19 -49.92 7.14
C GLN A 423 -3.19 -50.04 6.00
N GLN A 424 -2.97 -49.34 4.88
CA GLN A 424 -3.83 -49.49 3.70
C GLN A 424 -3.79 -50.91 3.17
N THR A 425 -2.60 -51.52 3.13
CA THR A 425 -2.46 -52.89 2.64
C THR A 425 -3.15 -53.91 3.55
N LEU A 426 -3.10 -53.72 4.87
CA LEU A 426 -3.85 -54.54 5.82
C LEU A 426 -5.37 -54.39 5.66
N ILE A 427 -5.85 -53.20 5.28
CA ILE A 427 -7.26 -52.96 4.96
C ILE A 427 -7.63 -53.67 3.65
N ASP A 428 -6.81 -53.53 2.61
CA ASP A 428 -7.04 -54.17 1.30
C ASP A 428 -7.10 -55.70 1.40
N GLN A 429 -6.30 -56.30 2.28
CA GLN A 429 -6.27 -57.74 2.54
C GLN A 429 -7.32 -58.22 3.55
N ASN A 430 -8.21 -57.32 4.05
CA ASN A 430 -9.22 -57.61 5.07
C ASN A 430 -8.65 -58.34 6.30
N PHE A 431 -7.55 -57.85 6.86
CA PHE A 431 -6.91 -58.47 8.01
C PHE A 431 -7.83 -58.47 9.26
N GLU A 432 -8.12 -59.66 9.78
CA GLU A 432 -8.94 -59.84 10.99
C GLU A 432 -8.11 -59.59 12.26
N TRP A 433 -8.55 -58.62 13.06
CA TRP A 433 -7.92 -58.29 14.32
C TRP A 433 -8.54 -59.11 15.44
N ASN A 434 -7.83 -60.13 15.91
CA ASN A 434 -8.22 -60.82 17.13
C ASN A 434 -7.82 -59.97 18.35
N ASP A 435 -8.79 -59.60 19.20
CA ASP A 435 -8.56 -58.83 20.43
C ASP A 435 -8.04 -59.71 21.60
N ILE A 436 -7.99 -61.03 21.41
CA ILE A 436 -7.60 -62.02 22.42
C ILE A 436 -6.10 -62.35 22.32
N ASP A 437 -5.52 -62.21 21.13
CA ASP A 437 -4.14 -62.58 20.87
C ASP A 437 -3.17 -61.55 21.47
N SER A 438 -2.05 -62.03 22.03
CA SER A 438 -1.00 -61.14 22.55
C SER A 438 -0.37 -60.30 21.44
N ASP A 439 0.11 -59.10 21.78
CA ASP A 439 0.75 -58.16 20.84
C ASP A 439 1.87 -58.83 20.00
N GLU A 440 2.59 -59.80 20.57
CA GLU A 440 3.65 -60.56 19.87
C GLU A 440 3.12 -61.51 18.78
N VAL A 441 1.94 -62.09 18.98
CA VAL A 441 1.29 -62.98 18.00
C VAL A 441 0.75 -62.14 16.84
N ILE A 442 0.11 -61.02 17.16
CA ILE A 442 -0.38 -60.04 16.18
C ILE A 442 0.78 -59.50 15.35
N LYS A 443 1.92 -59.19 15.99
CA LYS A 443 3.13 -58.74 15.30
C LYS A 443 3.61 -59.73 14.24
N LYS A 444 3.73 -61.02 14.59
CA LYS A 444 4.14 -62.08 13.65
C LYS A 444 3.12 -62.28 12.52
N SER A 445 1.83 -62.21 12.82
CA SER A 445 0.77 -62.30 11.81
C SER A 445 0.84 -61.14 10.81
N ILE A 446 1.05 -59.92 11.28
CA ILE A 446 1.22 -58.74 10.42
C ILE A 446 2.53 -58.81 9.62
N GLU A 447 3.63 -59.24 10.24
CA GLU A 447 4.92 -59.43 9.55
C GLU A 447 4.80 -60.43 8.39
N ASN A 448 4.08 -61.53 8.58
CA ASN A 448 3.83 -62.52 7.52
C ASN A 448 2.96 -61.96 6.39
N VAL A 449 1.92 -61.18 6.71
CA VAL A 449 1.06 -60.54 5.70
C VAL A 449 1.86 -59.52 4.90
N LEU A 450 2.60 -58.64 5.58
CA LEU A 450 3.41 -57.61 4.92
C LEU A 450 4.60 -58.19 4.14
N ALA A 451 5.18 -59.31 4.58
CA ALA A 451 6.26 -59.99 3.86
C ALA A 451 5.80 -60.61 2.53
N ASN A 452 4.51 -60.96 2.41
CA ASN A 452 3.94 -61.49 1.18
C ASN A 452 3.68 -60.39 0.13
N ASP A 453 3.67 -59.11 0.53
CA ASP A 453 3.41 -58.00 -0.37
C ASP A 453 4.66 -57.52 -1.10
N SER A 454 4.55 -57.42 -2.43
CA SER A 454 5.63 -56.92 -3.32
C SER A 454 6.17 -55.53 -2.97
N LYS A 455 5.38 -54.71 -2.26
CA LYS A 455 5.72 -53.34 -1.85
C LYS A 455 6.74 -53.30 -0.70
N PHE A 456 6.84 -54.35 0.11
CA PHE A 456 7.71 -54.41 1.30
C PHE A 456 8.96 -55.26 1.10
N ASN A 457 9.16 -55.86 -0.08
CA ASN A 457 10.34 -56.70 -0.39
C ASN A 457 11.69 -55.94 -0.33
N LYS A 458 11.67 -54.61 -0.37
CA LYS A 458 12.86 -53.74 -0.24
C LYS A 458 13.08 -53.21 1.19
N VAL A 459 12.20 -53.54 2.13
CA VAL A 459 12.24 -53.05 3.51
C VAL A 459 12.96 -54.05 4.39
N ASP A 460 13.92 -53.58 5.18
CA ASP A 460 14.66 -54.43 6.11
C ASP A 460 13.73 -55.02 7.19
N LYS A 461 14.08 -56.21 7.72
CA LYS A 461 13.32 -56.88 8.78
C LYS A 461 13.16 -56.04 10.05
N GLU A 462 14.17 -55.23 10.38
CA GLU A 462 14.14 -54.33 11.54
C GLU A 462 13.17 -53.15 11.33
N ASP A 463 13.11 -52.61 10.11
CA ASP A 463 12.18 -51.55 9.76
C ASP A 463 10.74 -52.09 9.71
N LEU A 464 10.56 -53.32 9.21
CA LEU A 464 9.28 -54.02 9.26
C LEU A 464 8.78 -54.20 10.71
N SER A 465 9.67 -54.61 11.62
CA SER A 465 9.35 -54.68 13.06
C SER A 465 8.96 -53.31 13.62
N LEU A 466 9.62 -52.23 13.22
CA LEU A 466 9.29 -50.89 13.72
C LEU A 466 7.94 -50.40 13.18
N ILE A 467 7.61 -50.75 11.94
CA ILE A 467 6.31 -50.49 11.32
C ILE A 467 5.20 -51.25 12.07
N THR A 468 5.39 -52.55 12.32
CA THR A 468 4.38 -53.38 13.02
C THR A 468 4.19 -52.93 14.46
N ASP A 469 5.27 -52.65 15.19
CA ASP A 469 5.21 -52.06 16.54
C ASP A 469 4.46 -50.71 16.52
N GLY A 470 4.68 -49.90 15.48
CA GLY A 470 3.99 -48.63 15.28
C GLY A 470 2.50 -48.79 15.01
N ILE A 471 2.08 -49.85 14.31
CA ILE A 471 0.66 -50.15 14.03
C ILE A 471 -0.04 -50.63 15.32
N ILE A 472 0.60 -51.53 16.07
CA ILE A 472 0.09 -52.03 17.34
C ILE A 472 -0.08 -50.89 18.35
N LYS A 473 0.92 -50.01 18.47
CA LYS A 473 0.80 -48.81 19.34
C LYS A 473 -0.38 -47.93 18.96
N GLN A 474 -0.56 -47.64 17.67
CA GLN A 474 -1.69 -46.81 17.22
C GLN A 474 -3.05 -47.49 17.48
N ARG A 475 -3.13 -48.82 17.37
CA ARG A 475 -4.32 -49.58 17.75
C ARG A 475 -4.58 -49.48 19.25
N ASN A 476 -3.57 -49.70 20.07
CA ASN A 476 -3.68 -49.66 21.54
C ASN A 476 -4.08 -48.26 22.02
N GLU A 477 -3.54 -47.20 21.43
CA GLU A 477 -3.97 -45.82 21.68
C GLU A 477 -5.45 -45.59 21.30
N ARG A 478 -5.89 -46.09 20.15
CA ARG A 478 -7.31 -46.00 19.75
C ARG A 478 -8.24 -46.76 20.69
N ILE A 479 -7.84 -47.96 21.15
CA ILE A 479 -8.60 -48.74 22.13
C ILE A 479 -8.68 -47.98 23.46
N GLN A 480 -7.56 -47.44 23.94
CA GLN A 480 -7.53 -46.63 25.16
C GLN A 480 -8.42 -45.38 25.04
N GLN A 481 -8.40 -44.68 23.90
CA GLN A 481 -9.27 -43.54 23.66
C GLN A 481 -10.76 -43.93 23.65
N LYS A 482 -11.13 -45.06 23.05
CA LYS A 482 -12.50 -45.58 23.09
C LYS A 482 -12.94 -45.88 24.52
N LEU A 483 -12.11 -46.61 25.28
CA LEU A 483 -12.37 -46.93 26.68
C LEU A 483 -12.47 -45.65 27.54
N GLN A 484 -11.63 -44.65 27.29
CA GLN A 484 -11.71 -43.37 27.99
C GLN A 484 -13.00 -42.62 27.64
N ASN A 485 -13.40 -42.57 26.36
CA ASN A 485 -14.65 -41.96 25.95
C ASN A 485 -15.87 -42.66 26.56
N GLU A 486 -15.87 -43.99 26.58
CA GLU A 486 -16.89 -44.79 27.26
C GLU A 486 -16.94 -44.47 28.75
N ARG A 487 -15.80 -44.38 29.44
CA ARG A 487 -15.74 -43.94 30.85
C ARG A 487 -16.29 -42.54 31.04
N MET A 488 -15.95 -41.58 30.18
CA MET A 488 -16.47 -40.22 30.24
C MET A 488 -17.99 -40.17 30.04
N ILE A 489 -18.51 -40.93 29.09
CA ILE A 489 -19.96 -41.07 28.86
C ILE A 489 -20.63 -41.69 30.08
N LEU A 490 -20.05 -42.76 30.65
CA LEU A 490 -20.55 -43.38 31.87
C LEU A 490 -20.58 -42.38 33.01
N GLU A 491 -19.50 -41.64 33.28
CA GLU A 491 -19.47 -40.60 34.33
C GLU A 491 -20.54 -39.51 34.13
N GLN A 492 -20.78 -39.09 32.88
CA GLN A 492 -21.87 -38.16 32.57
C GLN A 492 -23.24 -38.77 32.89
N LYS A 493 -23.48 -40.03 32.50
CA LYS A 493 -24.71 -40.76 32.86
C LYS A 493 -24.86 -40.88 34.38
N LYS A 494 -23.78 -41.20 35.11
CA LYS A 494 -23.77 -41.24 36.59
C LYS A 494 -24.15 -39.88 37.19
N ARG A 495 -23.61 -38.78 36.64
CA ARG A 495 -23.93 -37.41 37.07
C ARG A 495 -25.39 -37.03 36.80
N TYR A 496 -25.94 -37.38 35.63
CA TYR A 496 -27.35 -37.13 35.32
C TYR A 496 -28.26 -37.91 36.26
N PHE A 497 -27.91 -39.16 36.57
CA PHE A 497 -28.62 -39.96 37.56
C PHE A 497 -28.54 -39.35 38.97
N TRP A 498 -27.37 -38.86 39.38
CA TRP A 498 -27.21 -38.13 40.65
C TRP A 498 -28.06 -36.86 40.71
N LEU A 499 -28.12 -36.08 39.62
CA LEU A 499 -28.99 -34.90 39.52
C LEU A 499 -30.48 -35.26 39.54
N LEU A 500 -30.87 -36.40 38.96
CA LEU A 500 -32.23 -36.93 39.07
C LEU A 500 -32.58 -37.21 40.54
N LEU A 501 -31.68 -37.89 41.26
CA LEU A 501 -31.84 -38.15 42.69
C LEU A 501 -31.97 -36.86 43.50
N GLN A 502 -31.12 -35.86 43.22
CA GLN A 502 -31.21 -34.54 43.82
C GLN A 502 -32.57 -33.88 43.53
N ARG A 503 -32.99 -33.84 42.26
CA ARG A 503 -34.28 -33.26 41.86
C ARG A 503 -35.46 -33.92 42.57
N LYS A 504 -35.45 -35.25 42.71
CA LYS A 504 -36.57 -36.01 43.28
C LYS A 504 -36.60 -35.99 44.81
N TYR A 505 -35.45 -36.03 45.47
CA TYR A 505 -35.38 -36.21 46.94
C TYR A 505 -34.95 -34.98 47.74
N THR A 506 -34.47 -33.90 47.09
CA THR A 506 -34.25 -32.62 47.80
C THR A 506 -35.27 -31.56 47.43
N LYS A 507 -35.52 -31.34 46.13
CA LYS A 507 -36.44 -30.27 45.66
C LYS A 507 -37.92 -30.58 45.85
N ALA A 508 -38.32 -31.85 45.84
CA ALA A 508 -39.72 -32.23 46.00
C ALA A 508 -40.15 -32.47 47.47
N GLY A 509 -39.25 -32.28 48.44
CA GLY A 509 -39.54 -32.45 49.87
C GLY A 509 -39.78 -33.91 50.32
N LYS A 510 -39.57 -34.91 49.45
CA LYS A 510 -39.69 -36.33 49.80
C LYS A 510 -38.41 -36.84 50.48
N PRO A 511 -38.48 -37.44 51.69
CA PRO A 511 -37.30 -38.02 52.32
C PRO A 511 -36.74 -39.15 51.44
N LYS A 512 -35.42 -39.31 51.43
CA LYS A 512 -34.75 -40.41 50.72
C LYS A 512 -35.32 -41.75 51.24
N PRO A 513 -35.84 -42.63 50.38
CA PRO A 513 -36.36 -43.93 50.79
C PRO A 513 -35.23 -44.82 51.33
N SER A 514 -35.54 -45.60 52.37
CA SER A 514 -34.56 -46.41 53.11
C SER A 514 -34.03 -47.62 52.35
N THR A 515 -34.68 -48.02 51.25
CA THR A 515 -34.27 -49.18 50.44
C THR A 515 -34.25 -48.84 48.95
N TRP A 516 -33.21 -49.32 48.26
CA TRP A 516 -33.03 -49.16 46.82
C TRP A 516 -34.21 -49.73 46.02
N ASP A 517 -34.85 -50.80 46.48
CA ASP A 517 -35.97 -51.43 45.76
C ASP A 517 -37.21 -50.52 45.64
N LEU A 518 -37.45 -49.69 46.66
CA LEU A 518 -38.54 -48.70 46.64
C LEU A 518 -38.17 -47.50 45.76
N ALA A 519 -36.90 -47.06 45.82
CA ALA A 519 -36.39 -45.98 44.99
C ALA A 519 -36.37 -46.35 43.50
N SER A 520 -35.95 -47.57 43.19
CA SER A 520 -35.85 -48.11 41.83
C SER A 520 -37.22 -48.19 41.16
N LYS A 521 -38.27 -48.63 41.88
CA LYS A 521 -39.65 -48.63 41.36
C LYS A 521 -40.14 -47.23 41.00
N GLU A 522 -39.90 -46.24 41.88
CA GLU A 522 -40.28 -44.84 41.62
C GLU A 522 -39.44 -44.16 40.52
N LEU A 523 -38.17 -44.53 40.38
CA LEU A 523 -37.27 -43.94 39.39
C LEU A 523 -37.31 -44.65 38.04
N SER A 524 -37.86 -45.86 37.96
CA SER A 524 -37.94 -46.70 36.75
C SER A 524 -38.61 -46.00 35.56
N GLU A 525 -39.49 -45.03 35.81
CA GLU A 525 -40.17 -44.25 34.78
C GLU A 525 -39.28 -43.15 34.15
N SER A 526 -38.19 -42.76 34.82
CA SER A 526 -37.35 -41.64 34.39
C SER A 526 -36.33 -42.05 33.33
N LEU A 527 -36.12 -41.18 32.33
CA LEU A 527 -35.20 -41.42 31.21
C LEU A 527 -33.75 -41.56 31.68
N GLU A 528 -33.37 -40.83 32.74
CA GLU A 528 -32.04 -40.86 33.32
C GLU A 528 -31.77 -42.17 34.10
N TYR A 529 -32.82 -42.87 34.54
CA TYR A 529 -32.74 -44.22 35.12
C TYR A 529 -32.50 -45.26 34.02
N LYS A 530 -33.30 -45.22 32.94
CA LYS A 530 -33.18 -46.13 31.78
C LYS A 530 -31.86 -45.98 31.01
N ALA A 531 -31.25 -44.79 31.02
CA ALA A 531 -29.97 -44.55 30.32
C ALA A 531 -28.76 -45.33 30.88
N LEU A 532 -28.89 -45.91 32.08
CA LEU A 532 -27.88 -46.72 32.80
C LEU A 532 -28.15 -48.25 32.73
N ASP A 533 -28.87 -48.73 31.71
CA ASP A 533 -29.52 -50.06 31.66
C ASP A 533 -28.68 -51.29 32.02
N ASP A 534 -27.36 -51.25 31.88
CA ASP A 534 -26.50 -52.41 32.15
C ASP A 534 -25.86 -52.42 33.56
N ASP A 535 -26.02 -51.37 34.35
CA ASP A 535 -25.22 -51.17 35.58
C ASP A 535 -26.06 -50.98 36.85
N ASP A 536 -26.91 -51.95 37.17
CA ASP A 536 -27.71 -51.97 38.41
C ASP A 536 -26.87 -51.86 39.68
N SER A 537 -25.64 -52.39 39.65
CA SER A 537 -24.66 -52.24 40.73
C SER A 537 -24.17 -50.80 40.88
N ILE A 538 -23.90 -50.11 39.77
CA ILE A 538 -23.45 -48.71 39.78
C ILE A 538 -24.59 -47.78 40.20
N ARG A 539 -25.82 -48.05 39.73
CA ARG A 539 -27.03 -47.31 40.15
C ARG A 539 -27.23 -47.39 41.67
N ARG A 540 -27.09 -48.59 42.25
CA ARG A 540 -27.13 -48.84 43.70
C ARG A 540 -26.04 -48.06 44.43
N GLN A 541 -24.80 -48.15 43.97
CA GLN A 541 -23.67 -47.41 44.55
C GLN A 541 -23.91 -45.90 44.56
N ILE A 542 -24.35 -45.32 43.43
CA ILE A 542 -24.63 -43.88 43.36
C ILE A 542 -25.78 -43.47 44.28
N PHE A 543 -26.81 -44.32 44.41
CA PHE A 543 -27.92 -44.06 45.32
C PHE A 543 -27.51 -44.14 46.78
N ASP A 544 -26.69 -45.13 47.17
CA ASP A 544 -26.19 -45.26 48.53
C ASP A 544 -25.26 -44.09 48.89
N ASP A 545 -24.40 -43.69 47.95
CA ASP A 545 -23.51 -42.52 48.07
C ASP A 545 -24.27 -41.18 48.08
N PHE A 546 -25.47 -41.12 47.50
CA PHE A 546 -26.29 -39.92 47.45
C PHE A 546 -26.85 -39.56 48.85
N LYS A 547 -26.36 -38.49 49.45
CA LYS A 547 -26.89 -37.91 50.69
C LYS A 547 -27.63 -36.60 50.38
N PRO A 548 -28.96 -36.51 50.63
CA PRO A 548 -29.68 -35.25 50.44
C PRO A 548 -29.24 -34.23 51.49
N GLU A 549 -28.72 -33.07 51.08
CA GLU A 549 -28.51 -31.96 52.02
C GLU A 549 -29.86 -31.51 52.59
N SER A 550 -30.02 -31.68 53.91
CA SER A 550 -31.13 -31.15 54.69
C SER A 550 -30.92 -29.65 54.93
N SER A 551 -31.91 -28.83 54.59
CA SER A 551 -31.95 -27.43 54.99
C SER A 551 -32.86 -27.23 56.21
N ALA A 552 -32.30 -26.80 57.34
CA ALA A 552 -32.88 -25.72 58.17
C ALA A 552 -31.83 -25.19 59.20
N PRO A 553 -31.86 -23.89 59.56
CA PRO A 553 -30.76 -23.16 60.18
C PRO A 553 -30.72 -23.31 61.71
N THR A 554 -29.53 -23.22 62.29
CA THR A 554 -29.36 -22.81 63.68
C THR A 554 -28.06 -22.03 63.81
N THR A 555 -28.19 -20.83 64.36
CA THR A 555 -27.14 -19.91 64.74
C THR A 555 -26.25 -20.55 65.80
N GLU A 556 -24.94 -20.65 65.54
CA GLU A 556 -23.88 -19.93 66.27
C GLU A 556 -22.49 -20.51 65.95
N SER A 557 -21.53 -19.58 65.83
CA SER A 557 -20.08 -19.73 66.00
C SER A 557 -19.20 -20.42 64.93
N THR A 558 -18.46 -19.55 64.23
CA THR A 558 -16.97 -19.55 64.20
C THR A 558 -16.26 -20.21 63.01
N THR A 559 -15.93 -19.32 62.04
CA THR A 559 -14.68 -19.22 61.25
C THR A 559 -14.10 -20.44 60.53
N ALA A 560 -14.03 -20.37 59.20
CA ALA A 560 -12.77 -20.46 58.43
C ALA A 560 -13.03 -20.15 56.95
N GLY A 561 -12.06 -19.48 56.31
CA GLY A 561 -12.27 -18.71 55.09
C GLY A 561 -12.41 -19.52 53.79
N LEU A 562 -13.21 -18.97 52.88
CA LEU A 562 -13.10 -19.18 51.44
C LEU A 562 -12.32 -18.00 50.84
N PRO A 563 -11.25 -18.21 50.07
CA PRO A 563 -10.86 -17.25 49.06
C PRO A 563 -11.69 -17.49 47.79
N LEU A 564 -12.49 -16.48 47.45
CA LEU A 564 -13.08 -16.30 46.13
C LEU A 564 -11.96 -16.25 45.08
N THR A 565 -11.92 -17.21 44.16
CA THR A 565 -11.28 -16.99 42.86
C THR A 565 -12.27 -17.32 41.75
N ALA A 566 -12.85 -16.26 41.19
CA ALA A 566 -13.52 -16.28 39.91
C ALA A 566 -12.53 -16.71 38.82
N LYS A 567 -12.63 -17.97 38.35
CA LYS A 567 -12.08 -18.34 37.04
C LYS A 567 -13.19 -18.18 36.00
N LYS A 568 -13.04 -17.12 35.20
CA LYS A 568 -13.77 -16.87 33.95
C LYS A 568 -13.88 -18.17 33.15
N ARG A 569 -15.10 -18.55 32.74
CA ARG A 569 -15.30 -19.51 31.66
C ARG A 569 -14.63 -18.93 30.42
N GLN A 570 -13.63 -19.61 29.87
CA GLN A 570 -13.23 -19.35 28.49
C GLN A 570 -14.30 -19.93 27.59
N LEU A 571 -14.91 -19.08 26.76
CA LEU A 571 -15.72 -19.52 25.63
C LEU A 571 -14.82 -20.32 24.69
N SER A 572 -15.31 -21.49 24.28
CA SER A 572 -14.74 -22.29 23.20
C SER A 572 -14.61 -21.45 21.92
N PRO A 573 -13.50 -21.57 21.15
CA PRO A 573 -13.38 -20.89 19.88
C PRO A 573 -14.47 -21.40 18.94
N ALA A 574 -15.17 -20.45 18.29
CA ALA A 574 -16.12 -20.75 17.24
C ALA A 574 -15.40 -21.54 16.14
N LEU A 575 -16.01 -22.66 15.76
CA LEU A 575 -15.70 -23.44 14.58
C LEU A 575 -15.99 -22.54 13.36
N GLU A 576 -14.97 -21.88 12.81
CA GLU A 576 -15.07 -21.23 11.50
C GLU A 576 -15.21 -22.34 10.45
N LEU A 577 -16.41 -22.40 9.85
CA LEU A 577 -16.68 -23.13 8.63
C LEU A 577 -16.13 -22.29 7.47
N ASP A 578 -15.08 -22.78 6.82
CA ASP A 578 -14.56 -22.25 5.56
C ASP A 578 -15.62 -22.37 4.45
N TYR A 579 -15.97 -21.23 3.85
CA TYR A 579 -16.42 -21.10 2.46
C TYR A 579 -15.75 -19.88 1.82
#